data_AF-A0A6M3JP82-F1
#
_entry.id   AF-A0A6M3JP82-F1
#
_cell.length_a   1.000
_cell.length_b   1.000
_cell.length_c   1.000
_cell.angle_alpha   90.00
_cell.angle_beta   90.00
_cell.angle_gamma   90.00
#
_symmetry.space_group_name_H-M   'P 1'
#
loop_
_entity.id
_entity.type
_entity.pdbx_description
1 polymer ?
#
loop_
_entity_poly.entity_id
_entity_poly.type
_entity_poly.pdbx_seq_one_letter_code
_entity_poly.pdbx_strand_id
1 'polypeptide(L)' 'MKLTNANFAKKDQNFRVACEVASVLPTKRQASKYRRRLGRAVKVTMAQINQHKINKMWDGDTND' A
#
# COMPACT_ATOMS: atom_id res chain seq x y z
N MET A 1 12.27 -15.24 -11.00
CA MET A 1 11.91 -15.18 -9.56
C MET A 1 10.41 -15.40 -9.39
N LYS A 2 9.97 -16.38 -8.59
CA LYS A 2 8.53 -16.54 -8.23
C LYS A 2 8.06 -15.34 -7.39
N LEU A 3 6.87 -14.82 -7.68
CA LEU A 3 6.25 -13.71 -6.94
C LEU A 3 5.74 -14.18 -5.57
N THR A 4 6.65 -14.29 -4.59
CA THR A 4 6.31 -14.64 -3.21
C THR A 4 5.55 -13.51 -2.54
N ASN A 5 4.74 -13.82 -1.52
CA ASN A 5 4.04 -12.78 -0.73
C ASN A 5 5.01 -11.82 -0.03
N ALA A 6 6.23 -12.28 0.29
CA ALA A 6 7.28 -11.43 0.81
C ALA A 6 7.78 -10.43 -0.25
N ASN A 7 7.98 -10.87 -1.49
CA ASN A 7 8.37 -9.98 -2.59
C ASN A 7 7.24 -9.02 -2.98
N PHE A 8 5.98 -9.48 -2.98
CA PHE A 8 4.81 -8.65 -3.21
C PHE A 8 4.71 -7.52 -2.16
N ALA A 9 4.87 -7.87 -0.87
CA ALA A 9 4.82 -6.88 0.21
C ALA A 9 5.87 -5.76 0.08
N LYS A 10 7.03 -6.06 -0.51
CA LYS A 10 8.11 -5.10 -0.71
C LYS A 10 7.97 -4.26 -1.98
N LYS A 11 7.55 -4.90 -3.09
CA LYS A 11 7.60 -4.31 -4.44
C LYS A 11 6.28 -3.66 -4.88
N ASP A 12 5.14 -4.11 -4.39
CA ASP A 12 3.85 -3.56 -4.81
C ASP A 12 3.57 -2.24 -4.06
N GLN A 13 3.77 -1.13 -4.76
CA GLN A 13 3.61 0.21 -4.19
C GLN A 13 2.15 0.51 -3.84
N ASN A 14 1.18 0.00 -4.60
CA ASN A 14 -0.23 0.20 -4.32
C ASN A 14 -0.64 -0.53 -3.03
N PHE A 15 -0.17 -1.76 -2.84
CA PHE A 15 -0.35 -2.51 -1.60
C PHE A 15 0.27 -1.78 -0.40
N ARG A 16 1.49 -1.25 -0.55
CA ARG A 16 2.17 -0.52 0.52
C ARG A 16 1.42 0.75 0.91
N VAL A 17 0.97 1.54 -0.07
CA VAL A 17 0.15 2.73 0.17
C VAL A 17 -1.21 2.35 0.76
N ALA A 18 -1.86 1.29 0.27
CA ALA A 18 -3.10 0.78 0.85
C ALA A 18 -2.93 0.36 2.31
N CYS A 19 -1.77 -0.21 2.66
CA CYS A 19 -1.41 -0.52 4.05
C CYS A 19 -1.19 0.75 4.88
N GLU A 20 -0.50 1.77 4.37
CA GLU A 20 -0.34 3.08 5.02
C GLU A 20 -1.70 3.74 5.28
N VAL A 21 -2.54 3.87 4.26
CA VAL A 21 -3.90 4.45 4.38
C VAL A 21 -4.76 3.66 5.37
N ALA A 22 -4.67 2.33 5.36
CA ALA A 22 -5.37 1.48 6.31
C ALA A 22 -4.71 1.42 7.71
N SER A 23 -3.64 2.17 7.95
CA SER A 23 -2.87 2.20 9.21
C SER A 23 -2.44 0.80 9.68
N VAL A 24 -1.95 -0.03 8.76
CA VAL A 24 -1.44 -1.38 9.04
C VAL A 24 -0.06 -1.60 8.43
N LEU A 25 0.76 -2.43 9.05
CA LEU A 25 2.08 -2.76 8.51
C LEU A 25 1.98 -3.67 7.26
N PRO A 26 2.75 -3.40 6.19
CA PRO A 26 2.77 -4.19 4.95
C PRO A 26 3.53 -5.51 5.13
N THR A 27 2.94 -6.44 5.87
CA THR A 27 3.55 -7.75 6.19
C THR A 27 3.23 -8.81 5.13
N LYS A 28 3.98 -9.92 5.13
CA LYS A 28 3.70 -11.12 4.31
C LYS A 28 2.26 -11.62 4.48
N ARG A 29 1.72 -11.57 5.70
CA ARG A 29 0.35 -11.99 6.01
C ARG A 29 -0.67 -11.03 5.38
N GLN A 30 -0.44 -9.72 5.45
CA GLN A 30 -1.31 -8.74 4.81
C GLN A 30 -1.24 -8.85 3.28
N ALA A 31 -0.06 -9.07 2.70
CA ALA A 31 0.07 -9.34 1.27
C ALA A 31 -0.74 -10.57 0.83
N SER A 32 -0.70 -11.66 1.61
CA SER A 32 -1.53 -12.84 1.34
C SER A 32 -3.03 -12.54 1.41
N LYS A 33 -3.48 -11.74 2.38
CA LYS A 33 -4.88 -11.34 2.50
C LYS A 33 -5.30 -10.44 1.35
N TYR A 34 -4.45 -9.47 1.02
CA TYR A 34 -4.67 -8.50 -0.05
C TYR A 34 -4.83 -9.18 -1.41
N ARG A 35 -3.93 -10.10 -1.76
CA ARG A 35 -4.02 -10.90 -3.00
C ARG A 35 -5.27 -11.78 -3.06
N ARG A 36 -5.80 -12.19 -1.90
CA ARG A 36 -7.05 -12.95 -1.79
C ARG A 36 -8.29 -12.04 -1.69
N ARG A 37 -8.14 -10.72 -1.84
CA ARG A 37 -9.20 -9.72 -1.65
C ARG A 37 -9.84 -9.73 -0.26
N LEU A 38 -9.03 -10.00 0.76
CA LEU A 38 -9.43 -10.00 2.18
C LEU A 38 -8.66 -8.93 2.98
N GLY A 39 -9.24 -8.48 4.09
CA GLY A 39 -8.59 -7.59 5.05
C GLY A 39 -8.81 -6.09 4.79
N ARG A 40 -8.23 -5.26 5.67
CA ARG A 40 -8.48 -3.81 5.69
C ARG A 40 -7.88 -3.09 4.47
N ALA A 41 -6.66 -3.45 4.08
CA ALA A 41 -5.98 -2.84 2.94
C ALA A 41 -6.73 -3.03 1.61
N VAL A 42 -7.52 -4.11 1.45
CA VAL A 42 -8.35 -4.33 0.24
C VAL A 42 -9.52 -3.36 0.15
N LYS A 43 -10.02 -2.88 1.30
CA LYS A 43 -11.12 -1.91 1.33
C LYS A 43 -10.67 -0.51 0.94
N VAL A 44 -9.36 -0.26 0.84
CA VAL A 44 -8.83 1.02 0.37
C VAL A 44 -8.99 1.08 -1.15
N THR A 45 -9.69 2.10 -1.61
CA THR A 45 -9.95 2.29 -3.05
C THR A 45 -8.71 2.84 -3.76
N MET A 46 -8.64 2.63 -5.09
CA MET A 46 -7.57 3.24 -5.89
C MET A 46 -7.59 4.77 -5.82
N ALA A 47 -8.77 5.38 -5.67
CA ALA A 47 -8.89 6.83 -5.47
C ALA A 47 -8.19 7.29 -4.18
N GLN A 48 -8.41 6.58 -3.07
CA GLN A 48 -7.73 6.86 -1.80
C GLN A 48 -6.21 6.66 -1.89
N ILE A 49 -5.76 5.62 -2.59
CA ILE A 49 -4.33 5.39 -2.83
C ILE A 49 -3.72 6.54 -3.63
N ASN A 50 -4.40 6.99 -4.70
CA ASN A 50 -3.91 8.07 -5.54
C ASN A 50 -3.89 9.40 -4.78
N GLN A 51 -4.93 9.71 -4.00
CA GLN A 51 -4.96 10.91 -3.17
C GLN A 51 -3.80 10.92 -2.15
N HIS A 52 -3.55 9.79 -1.48
CA HIS A 52 -2.45 9.66 -0.53
C HIS A 52 -1.07 9.85 -1.20
N LYS A 53 -0.89 9.33 -2.41
CA LYS A 53 0.33 9.55 -3.20
C LYS A 53 0.52 11.02 -3.57
N ILE A 54 -0.55 11.70 -3.99
CA ILE A 54 -0.53 13.12 -4.32
C ILE A 54 -0.14 13.92 -3.07
N ASN A 55 -0.82 13.73 -1.95
CA ASN A 55 -0.52 14.47 -0.72
C ASN A 55 0.97 14.31 -0.31
N LYS A 56 1.49 13.07 -0.33
CA LYS A 56 2.89 12.79 -0.01
C LYS A 56 3.91 13.40 -0.99
N MET A 57 3.49 13.69 -2.23
CA MET A 57 4.33 14.34 -3.23
C MET A 57 4.44 15.86 -2.96
N TRP A 58 3.34 16.48 -2.51
CA TRP A 58 3.30 17.91 -2.17
C TRP A 58 3.87 18.23 -0.78
N ASP A 59 3.82 17.28 0.16
CA ASP A 59 4.49 17.39 1.46
C ASP A 59 6.03 17.43 1.34
N GLY A 60 6.58 17.17 0.15
CA GLY A 60 8.02 17.24 -0.16
C GLY A 60 8.54 18.62 -0.59
N ASP A 61 7.66 19.59 -0.88
CA ASP A 61 8.02 20.88 -1.50
C ASP A 61 7.84 22.10 -0.57
N THR A 62 7.73 21.89 0.76
CA THR A 62 7.58 22.99 1.74
C THR A 62 8.83 23.30 2.57
N ASN A 63 10.02 23.09 2.00
CA ASN A 63 11.25 23.68 2.54
C ASN A 63 12.11 24.25 1.41
N ASP A 64 11.76 25.44 0.92
CA ASP A 64 12.72 26.52 0.64
C ASP A 64 11.98 27.88 0.62
#